data_AF-A0AAE4Z0Z8-F1
#
_entry.id   AF-A0AAE4Z0Z8-F1
#
_cell.length_a   1.000
_cell.length_b   1.000
_cell.length_c   1.000
_cell.angle_alpha   90.00
_cell.angle_beta   90.00
_cell.angle_gamma   90.00
#
_symmetry.space_group_name_H-M   'P 1'
#
loop_
_entity.id
_entity.type
_entity.pdbx_description
1 polymer ?
#
loop_
_entity_poly.entity_id
_entity_poly.type
_entity_poly.pdbx_seq_one_letter_code
_entity_poly.pdbx_strand_id
1 'polypeptide(L)'
;MGLFKKILTMITKNESSLIKNKKNKNTINIKNIVTSTNKGDEEIPNLQGDYAKAIFLNAYQKSSQIKSDSEYQRYLLYECGIKKPSKYHFELIKNGYLEKASSTDRIKGLKVSELKVILSELGEKKTGKKDELVQRIIEVADDEMITKWCPGDYYSISEKGKEFLKRNLDYVKIHKHKNWDIDWKDYDKRRKPGYNFYDIVWGIFNERLLKSQDYGRNEYFNMYQLLAEEGRRKDALEKLLMVLYNDISGVEGNFIYTSCKEGLYTKNEAIDDFDVAIMLAPGIVGAIKKFQDVFTDDIVEHIYNTYKLPIQLCDKKLFLEIVHSVISDDYDEEKIKKKLKIQYKKFIEFILK
;
A
#
# COMPACT_ATOMS: atom_id res chain seq x y z
N MET A 1 -24.32 -17.87 27.93
CA MET A 1 -24.52 -18.56 26.63
C MET A 1 -24.43 -17.54 25.52
N GLY A 2 -23.36 -17.61 24.71
CA GLY A 2 -22.85 -16.50 23.91
C GLY A 2 -23.61 -16.21 22.61
N LEU A 3 -23.51 -14.94 22.21
CA LEU A 3 -24.03 -14.31 20.98
C LEU A 3 -23.75 -15.16 19.71
N PHE A 4 -22.64 -15.89 19.70
CA PHE A 4 -22.24 -16.85 18.65
C PHE A 4 -23.30 -17.92 18.34
N LYS A 5 -24.02 -18.45 19.35
CA LYS A 5 -25.01 -19.52 19.14
C LYS A 5 -26.34 -18.99 18.56
N LYS A 6 -26.64 -17.70 18.75
CA LYS A 6 -27.81 -17.01 18.18
C LYS A 6 -27.57 -16.61 16.72
N ILE A 7 -26.34 -16.26 16.34
CA ILE A 7 -25.97 -15.93 14.96
C ILE A 7 -25.97 -17.19 14.08
N LEU A 8 -25.45 -18.31 14.59
CA LEU A 8 -25.39 -19.57 13.85
C LEU A 8 -26.78 -20.16 13.54
N THR A 9 -27.79 -19.93 14.40
CA THR A 9 -29.18 -20.37 14.18
C THR A 9 -29.97 -19.46 13.24
N MET A 10 -29.54 -18.21 13.02
CA MET A 10 -30.13 -17.33 12.00
C MET A 10 -29.59 -17.62 10.60
N ILE A 11 -28.31 -17.99 10.47
CA ILE A 11 -27.67 -18.31 9.18
C ILE A 11 -28.26 -19.59 8.56
N THR A 12 -28.46 -20.64 9.36
CA THR A 12 -28.99 -21.92 8.86
C THR A 12 -30.45 -21.84 8.38
N LYS A 13 -31.25 -20.89 8.89
CA LYS A 13 -32.61 -20.63 8.39
C LYS A 13 -32.62 -19.92 7.03
N ASN A 14 -31.65 -19.03 6.77
CA ASN A 14 -31.59 -18.28 5.52
C ASN A 14 -31.04 -19.08 4.33
N GLU A 15 -30.16 -20.06 4.55
CA GLU A 15 -29.66 -20.91 3.46
C GLU A 15 -30.74 -21.84 2.90
N SER A 16 -31.68 -22.30 3.73
CA SER A 16 -32.76 -23.19 3.29
C SER A 16 -33.80 -22.52 2.37
N SER A 17 -33.91 -21.19 2.39
CA SER A 17 -34.84 -20.44 1.53
C SER A 17 -34.23 -20.07 0.17
N LEU A 18 -32.90 -20.00 0.05
CA LEU A 18 -32.19 -19.60 -1.17
C LEU A 18 -32.00 -20.75 -2.18
N ILE A 19 -31.98 -22.00 -1.71
CA ILE A 19 -31.73 -23.19 -2.58
C ILE A 19 -32.94 -23.54 -3.47
N LYS A 20 -34.13 -22.97 -3.26
CA LYS A 20 -35.32 -23.27 -4.07
C LYS A 20 -35.44 -22.50 -5.39
N ASN A 21 -34.64 -21.47 -5.64
CA ASN A 21 -34.79 -20.62 -6.83
C ASN A 21 -33.47 -20.42 -7.59
N LYS A 22 -33.07 -21.40 -8.41
CA LYS A 22 -32.25 -21.18 -9.63
C LYS A 22 -32.13 -22.46 -10.47
N LYS A 23 -33.16 -22.72 -11.27
CA LYS A 23 -33.03 -23.41 -12.55
C LYS A 23 -33.41 -22.41 -13.63
N ASN A 24 -32.43 -21.83 -14.31
CA ASN A 24 -32.54 -21.55 -15.75
C ASN A 24 -31.17 -21.22 -16.34
N LYS A 25 -30.87 -21.93 -17.42
CA LYS A 25 -29.68 -21.81 -18.26
C LYS A 25 -29.78 -20.51 -19.06
N ASN A 26 -28.67 -19.80 -19.20
CA ASN A 26 -28.37 -19.04 -20.42
C ASN A 26 -26.86 -18.90 -20.58
N THR A 27 -26.41 -19.33 -21.75
CA THR A 27 -25.03 -19.37 -22.25
C THR A 27 -24.57 -17.95 -22.57
N ILE A 28 -23.42 -17.50 -22.05
CA ILE A 28 -22.80 -16.21 -22.41
C ILE A 28 -21.47 -16.50 -23.10
N ASN A 29 -21.34 -15.95 -24.31
CA ASN A 29 -20.23 -16.11 -25.24
C ASN A 29 -19.07 -15.18 -24.85
N ILE A 30 -17.92 -15.74 -24.48
CA ILE A 30 -16.73 -15.01 -24.03
C ILE A 30 -15.86 -14.68 -25.24
N LYS A 31 -16.14 -13.54 -25.88
CA LYS A 31 -15.16 -12.82 -26.71
C LYS A 31 -15.30 -11.33 -26.40
N ASN A 32 -14.18 -10.73 -25.99
CA ASN A 32 -13.97 -9.31 -25.64
C ASN A 32 -14.05 -8.98 -24.14
N ILE A 33 -13.00 -9.35 -23.39
CA ILE A 33 -12.57 -8.56 -22.22
C ILE A 33 -11.06 -8.33 -22.37
N VAL A 34 -10.71 -7.42 -23.26
CA VAL A 34 -9.53 -6.57 -23.09
C VAL A 34 -10.04 -5.16 -23.30
N THR A 35 -10.54 -4.56 -22.23
CA THR A 35 -10.70 -3.12 -22.14
C THR A 35 -9.70 -2.63 -21.11
N SER A 36 -8.58 -2.13 -21.63
CA SER A 36 -7.78 -1.12 -20.97
C SER A 36 -8.70 -0.01 -20.49
N THR A 37 -8.97 0.06 -19.18
CA THR A 37 -9.66 1.20 -18.59
C THR A 37 -8.73 2.41 -18.69
N ASN A 38 -9.02 3.26 -19.67
CA ASN A 38 -8.54 4.64 -19.72
C ASN A 38 -8.87 5.30 -18.38
N LYS A 39 -7.85 5.73 -17.62
CA LYS A 39 -7.98 6.60 -16.43
C LYS A 39 -8.39 8.04 -16.82
N GLY A 40 -9.45 8.16 -17.61
CA GLY A 40 -9.88 9.42 -18.25
C GLY A 40 -11.07 10.10 -17.58
N ASP A 41 -11.97 9.35 -16.93
CA ASP A 41 -13.28 9.87 -16.54
C ASP A 41 -13.65 9.58 -15.07
N GLU A 42 -12.70 9.68 -14.14
CA GLU A 42 -13.09 9.89 -12.75
C GLU A 42 -13.59 11.33 -12.59
N GLU A 43 -14.88 11.49 -12.29
CA GLU A 43 -15.47 12.79 -12.00
C GLU A 43 -14.64 13.48 -10.90
N ILE A 44 -14.06 14.65 -11.24
CA ILE A 44 -13.25 15.41 -10.28
C ILE A 44 -14.09 15.67 -9.03
N PRO A 45 -13.67 15.20 -7.85
CA PRO A 45 -14.48 15.32 -6.66
C PRO A 45 -14.67 16.79 -6.27
N ASN A 46 -15.73 17.06 -5.50
CA ASN A 46 -15.84 18.32 -4.78
C ASN A 46 -14.67 18.47 -3.80
N LEU A 47 -14.34 19.72 -3.44
CA LEU A 47 -13.28 20.03 -2.48
C LEU A 47 -13.46 19.23 -1.18
N GLN A 48 -12.48 18.38 -0.86
CA GLN A 48 -12.60 17.39 0.21
C GLN A 48 -12.23 17.93 1.61
N GLY A 49 -12.59 19.19 1.91
CA GLY A 49 -12.48 19.77 3.24
C GLY A 49 -11.10 19.63 3.90
N ASP A 50 -11.08 19.08 5.12
CA ASP A 50 -9.87 18.93 5.93
C ASP A 50 -8.89 17.89 5.37
N TYR A 51 -9.37 16.87 4.65
CA TYR A 51 -8.50 15.95 3.91
C TYR A 51 -7.68 16.72 2.87
N ALA A 52 -8.35 17.48 1.99
CA ALA A 52 -7.69 18.30 0.98
C ALA A 52 -6.70 19.30 1.60
N LYS A 53 -7.08 19.93 2.72
CA LYS A 53 -6.22 20.87 3.46
C LYS A 53 -4.96 20.17 4.00
N ALA A 54 -5.10 19.00 4.61
CA ALA A 54 -3.98 18.25 5.16
C ALA A 54 -3.00 17.82 4.06
N ILE A 55 -3.51 17.32 2.93
CA ILE A 55 -2.66 16.93 1.80
C ILE A 55 -1.92 18.14 1.22
N PHE A 56 -2.63 19.26 1.03
CA PHE A 56 -2.02 20.48 0.51
C PHE A 56 -0.94 21.03 1.45
N LEU A 57 -1.25 21.18 2.74
CA LEU A 57 -0.28 21.67 3.73
C LEU A 57 0.93 20.74 3.85
N ASN A 58 0.74 19.42 3.77
CA ASN A 58 1.86 18.49 3.78
C ASN A 58 2.76 18.64 2.55
N ALA A 59 2.18 18.87 1.37
CA ALA A 59 2.92 19.08 0.13
C ALA A 59 3.67 20.42 0.09
N TYR A 60 3.09 21.47 0.68
CA TYR A 60 3.59 22.85 0.66
C TYR A 60 4.04 23.35 2.03
N GLN A 61 4.46 22.43 2.91
CA GLN A 61 4.96 22.81 4.24
C GLN A 61 6.29 23.58 4.19
N LYS A 62 7.11 23.27 3.18
CA LYS A 62 8.41 23.90 2.94
C LYS A 62 8.22 25.21 2.18
N SER A 63 9.17 26.13 2.35
CA SER A 63 9.19 27.42 1.67
C SER A 63 8.97 27.27 0.17
N SER A 64 7.89 27.89 -0.33
CA SER A 64 7.50 27.85 -1.73
C SER A 64 6.71 29.08 -2.15
N GLN A 65 6.77 29.43 -3.42
CA GLN A 65 5.96 30.53 -3.97
C GLN A 65 4.57 30.02 -4.38
N ILE A 66 3.63 30.95 -4.51
CA ILE A 66 2.37 30.68 -5.22
C ILE A 66 2.70 30.54 -6.70
N LYS A 67 2.44 29.36 -7.25
CA LYS A 67 2.68 29.03 -8.66
C LYS A 67 1.45 29.29 -9.52
N SER A 68 1.55 29.12 -10.83
CA SER A 68 0.37 29.00 -11.70
C SER A 68 -0.34 27.65 -11.47
N ASP A 69 -1.65 27.58 -11.78
CA ASP A 69 -2.46 26.40 -11.46
C ASP A 69 -1.91 25.10 -12.09
N SER A 70 -1.25 25.18 -13.25
CA SER A 70 -0.70 24.04 -13.99
C SER A 70 0.59 23.45 -13.38
N GLU A 71 1.23 24.17 -12.47
CA GLU A 71 2.50 23.77 -11.84
C GLU A 71 2.31 22.98 -10.52
N TYR A 72 1.07 22.86 -10.05
CA TYR A 72 0.72 22.08 -8.88
C TYR A 72 0.60 20.59 -9.24
N GLN A 73 0.80 19.70 -8.25
CA GLN A 73 0.70 18.26 -8.49
C GLN A 73 -0.74 17.86 -8.84
N ARG A 74 -0.89 17.04 -9.89
CA ARG A 74 -2.20 16.63 -10.42
C ARG A 74 -3.12 15.95 -9.40
N TYR A 75 -2.57 15.25 -8.40
CA TYR A 75 -3.38 14.61 -7.36
C TYR A 75 -4.20 15.60 -6.53
N LEU A 76 -3.78 16.88 -6.44
CA LEU A 76 -4.56 17.92 -5.74
C LEU A 76 -5.88 18.18 -6.45
N LEU A 77 -5.90 18.08 -7.77
CA LEU A 77 -7.12 18.19 -8.56
C LEU A 77 -7.95 16.91 -8.44
N TYR A 78 -7.40 15.80 -8.91
CA TYR A 78 -8.17 14.56 -9.12
C TYR A 78 -8.58 13.87 -7.82
N GLU A 79 -7.83 14.06 -6.74
CA GLU A 79 -8.09 13.35 -5.49
C GLU A 79 -8.56 14.26 -4.38
N CYS A 80 -8.12 15.53 -4.35
CA CYS A 80 -8.52 16.47 -3.30
C CYS A 80 -9.65 17.43 -3.74
N GLY A 81 -9.97 17.49 -5.03
CA GLY A 81 -10.98 18.40 -5.58
C GLY A 81 -10.54 19.86 -5.64
N ILE A 82 -9.23 20.14 -5.59
CA ILE A 82 -8.67 21.49 -5.61
C ILE A 82 -8.56 21.98 -7.07
N LYS A 83 -9.61 22.62 -7.56
CA LYS A 83 -9.73 23.07 -8.96
C LYS A 83 -8.88 24.29 -9.33
N LYS A 84 -8.61 25.17 -8.35
CA LYS A 84 -7.81 26.40 -8.51
C LYS A 84 -6.72 26.43 -7.43
N PRO A 85 -5.69 25.59 -7.52
CA PRO A 85 -4.70 25.42 -6.46
C PRO A 85 -3.93 26.70 -6.11
N SER A 86 -3.68 27.62 -7.05
CA SER A 86 -3.09 28.94 -6.75
C SER A 86 -3.99 29.76 -5.83
N LYS A 87 -5.30 29.78 -6.11
CA LYS A 87 -6.29 30.46 -5.27
C LYS A 87 -6.40 29.79 -3.89
N TYR A 88 -6.39 28.47 -3.85
CA TYR A 88 -6.45 27.72 -2.60
C TYR A 88 -5.21 27.97 -1.73
N HIS A 89 -4.01 28.03 -2.33
CA HIS A 89 -2.78 28.42 -1.64
C HIS A 89 -2.93 29.80 -0.98
N PHE A 90 -3.40 30.79 -1.75
CA PHE A 90 -3.66 32.14 -1.23
C PHE A 90 -4.67 32.15 -0.08
N GLU A 91 -5.74 31.35 -0.17
CA GLU A 91 -6.73 31.22 0.91
C GLU A 91 -6.10 30.64 2.19
N LEU A 92 -5.20 29.66 2.08
CA LEU A 92 -4.50 29.12 3.25
C LEU A 92 -3.55 30.12 3.92
N ILE A 93 -2.92 31.00 3.12
CA ILE A 93 -2.12 32.12 3.63
C ILE A 93 -3.02 33.12 4.36
N LYS A 94 -4.12 33.56 3.72
CA LYS A 94 -5.10 34.48 4.32
C LYS A 94 -5.69 33.94 5.62
N ASN A 95 -5.91 32.64 5.70
CA ASN A 95 -6.44 31.96 6.88
C ASN A 95 -5.36 31.62 7.93
N GLY A 96 -4.11 32.01 7.69
CA GLY A 96 -2.99 31.88 8.63
C GLY A 96 -2.45 30.45 8.80
N TYR A 97 -2.74 29.52 7.89
CA TYR A 97 -2.13 28.18 7.89
C TYR A 97 -0.74 28.17 7.24
N LEU A 98 -0.51 29.14 6.35
CA LEU A 98 0.77 29.44 5.74
C LEU A 98 1.12 30.90 6.05
N GLU A 99 2.40 31.20 6.18
CA GLU A 99 2.90 32.54 6.48
C GLU A 99 4.13 32.84 5.64
N LYS A 100 4.52 34.12 5.58
CA LYS A 100 5.71 34.54 4.83
C LYS A 100 6.94 33.82 5.38
N ALA A 101 7.66 33.13 4.49
CA ALA A 101 8.81 32.34 4.86
C ALA A 101 9.93 33.22 5.38
N SER A 102 10.59 32.78 6.46
CA SER A 102 11.79 33.42 6.96
C SER A 102 12.93 33.34 5.93
N SER A 103 13.92 34.24 6.04
CA SER A 103 15.14 34.19 5.22
C SER A 103 15.82 32.81 5.30
N THR A 104 15.82 32.20 6.49
CA THR A 104 16.30 30.82 6.69
C THR A 104 15.50 29.79 5.89
N ASP A 105 14.17 29.84 5.93
CA ASP A 105 13.32 28.85 5.27
C ASP A 105 13.38 28.96 3.74
N ARG A 106 13.52 30.19 3.21
CA ARG A 106 13.77 30.44 1.77
C ARG A 106 15.03 29.72 1.30
N ILE A 107 16.15 29.90 2.01
CA ILE A 107 17.41 29.23 1.67
C ILE A 107 17.30 27.70 1.84
N LYS A 108 16.65 27.21 2.89
CA LYS A 108 16.40 25.76 3.07
C LYS A 108 15.60 25.14 1.91
N GLY A 109 14.75 25.93 1.24
CA GLY A 109 13.97 25.53 0.08
C GLY A 109 14.78 25.21 -1.17
N LEU A 110 15.98 25.78 -1.30
CA LEU A 110 16.83 25.61 -2.49
C LEU A 110 17.44 24.21 -2.61
N LYS A 111 17.78 23.81 -3.84
CA LYS A 111 18.51 22.58 -4.16
C LYS A 111 19.96 22.70 -3.74
N VAL A 112 20.60 21.57 -3.45
CA VAL A 112 22.04 21.54 -3.09
C VAL A 112 22.92 22.18 -4.18
N SER A 113 22.57 22.03 -5.45
CA SER A 113 23.26 22.68 -6.57
C SER A 113 23.16 24.21 -6.50
N GLU A 114 21.97 24.75 -6.21
CA GLU A 114 21.72 26.19 -6.08
C GLU A 114 22.47 26.77 -4.87
N LEU A 115 22.44 26.07 -3.73
CA LEU A 115 23.20 26.46 -2.53
C LEU A 115 24.72 26.56 -2.81
N LYS A 116 25.27 25.62 -3.60
CA LYS A 116 26.70 25.64 -3.96
C LYS A 116 27.07 26.79 -4.91
N VAL A 117 26.13 27.25 -5.73
CA VAL A 117 26.32 28.46 -6.57
C VAL A 117 26.39 29.69 -5.67
N ILE A 118 25.42 29.84 -4.75
CA ILE A 118 25.40 30.96 -3.79
C ILE A 118 26.69 31.01 -2.96
N LEU A 119 27.11 29.87 -2.40
CA LEU A 119 28.37 29.78 -1.65
C LEU A 119 29.59 30.15 -2.51
N SER A 120 29.56 29.89 -3.82
CA SER A 120 30.61 30.35 -4.72
C SER A 120 30.67 31.87 -4.83
N GLU A 121 29.50 32.51 -4.95
CA GLU A 121 29.39 33.96 -5.07
C GLU A 121 29.88 34.65 -3.79
N LEU A 122 29.65 34.01 -2.64
CA LEU A 122 30.11 34.47 -1.32
C LEU A 122 31.59 34.16 -1.03
N GLY A 123 32.29 33.41 -1.90
CA GLY A 123 33.66 32.97 -1.63
C GLY A 123 33.78 31.89 -0.54
N GLU A 124 32.68 31.22 -0.22
CA GLU A 124 32.55 30.26 0.88
C GLU A 124 32.74 28.80 0.44
N LYS A 125 33.02 27.93 1.42
CA LYS A 125 33.23 26.50 1.17
C LYS A 125 31.95 25.81 0.66
N LYS A 126 32.06 25.00 -0.40
CA LYS A 126 30.93 24.31 -1.06
C LYS A 126 30.71 22.84 -0.63
N THR A 127 31.52 22.35 0.30
CA THR A 127 31.44 20.97 0.80
C THR A 127 30.60 20.89 2.07
N GLY A 128 29.90 19.78 2.26
CA GLY A 128 29.12 19.52 3.46
C GLY A 128 27.74 18.94 3.16
N LYS A 129 27.03 18.58 4.22
CA LYS A 129 25.60 18.21 4.16
C LYS A 129 24.75 19.45 3.86
N LYS A 130 23.52 19.26 3.37
CA LYS A 130 22.64 20.37 2.99
C LYS A 130 22.48 21.39 4.11
N ASP A 131 22.25 20.94 5.34
CA ASP A 131 22.03 21.82 6.48
C ASP A 131 23.26 22.67 6.82
N GLU A 132 24.47 22.11 6.67
CA GLU A 132 25.73 22.84 6.85
C GLU A 132 25.92 23.92 5.78
N LEU A 133 25.52 23.64 4.53
CA LEU A 133 25.57 24.63 3.44
C LEU A 133 24.59 25.79 3.69
N VAL A 134 23.38 25.47 4.15
CA VAL A 134 22.37 26.48 4.47
C VAL A 134 22.81 27.36 5.63
N GLN A 135 23.34 26.76 6.70
CA GLN A 135 23.80 27.50 7.87
C GLN A 135 24.90 28.51 7.49
N ARG A 136 25.87 28.09 6.67
CA ARG A 136 26.97 28.96 6.19
C ARG A 136 26.46 30.15 5.37
N ILE A 137 25.43 29.95 4.55
CA ILE A 137 24.83 31.05 3.78
C ILE A 137 24.15 32.04 4.74
N ILE A 138 23.39 31.55 5.72
CA ILE A 138 22.63 32.41 6.65
C ILE A 138 23.55 33.22 7.56
N GLU A 139 24.73 32.70 7.91
CA GLU A 139 25.71 33.40 8.75
C GLU A 139 26.37 34.60 8.06
N VAL A 140 26.41 34.60 6.72
CA VAL A 140 27.12 35.61 5.92
C VAL A 140 26.16 36.53 5.16
N ALA A 141 25.01 36.02 4.72
CA ALA A 141 24.09 36.74 3.87
C ALA A 141 23.13 37.65 4.63
N ASP A 142 22.98 38.88 4.16
CA ASP A 142 21.92 39.80 4.58
C ASP A 142 20.60 39.57 3.81
N ASP A 143 19.55 40.26 4.22
CA ASP A 143 18.22 40.14 3.61
C ASP A 143 18.16 40.61 2.14
N GLU A 144 19.03 41.54 1.73
CA GLU A 144 19.11 41.99 0.33
C GLU A 144 19.69 40.89 -0.56
N MET A 145 20.79 40.26 -0.13
CA MET A 145 21.39 39.12 -0.81
C MET A 145 20.41 37.95 -0.92
N ILE A 146 19.72 37.61 0.17
CA ILE A 146 18.73 36.54 0.18
C ILE A 146 17.57 36.86 -0.76
N THR A 147 17.15 38.12 -0.85
CA THR A 147 16.11 38.56 -1.78
C THR A 147 16.56 38.50 -3.23
N LYS A 148 17.84 38.78 -3.51
CA LYS A 148 18.43 38.61 -4.84
C LYS A 148 18.42 37.15 -5.30
N TRP A 149 18.78 36.20 -4.43
CA TRP A 149 18.81 34.78 -4.80
C TRP A 149 17.43 34.11 -4.79
N CYS A 150 16.51 34.57 -3.95
CA CYS A 150 15.16 34.03 -3.81
C CYS A 150 14.10 35.10 -4.12
N PRO A 151 14.03 35.67 -5.33
CA PRO A 151 13.15 36.80 -5.61
C PRO A 151 11.66 36.46 -5.43
N GLY A 152 10.89 37.41 -4.91
CA GLY A 152 9.45 37.30 -4.69
C GLY A 152 9.04 36.77 -3.31
N ASP A 153 7.74 36.62 -3.11
CA ASP A 153 7.18 36.15 -1.84
C ASP A 153 7.18 34.62 -1.78
N TYR A 154 7.72 34.10 -0.69
CA TYR A 154 7.72 32.69 -0.35
C TYR A 154 6.89 32.48 0.90
N TYR A 155 6.25 31.33 0.98
CA TYR A 155 5.40 30.94 2.08
C TYR A 155 5.79 29.57 2.61
N SER A 156 5.74 29.42 3.92
CA SER A 156 5.97 28.18 4.63
C SER A 156 4.86 27.93 5.64
N ILE A 157 4.81 26.72 6.18
CA ILE A 157 3.81 26.37 7.18
C ILE A 157 3.96 27.21 8.45
N SER A 158 2.86 27.83 8.88
CA SER A 158 2.81 28.55 10.16
C SER A 158 2.63 27.58 11.33
N GLU A 159 2.71 28.08 12.56
CA GLU A 159 2.45 27.23 13.73
C GLU A 159 1.01 26.68 13.74
N LYS A 160 0.03 27.49 13.34
CA LYS A 160 -1.36 27.05 13.14
C LYS A 160 -1.46 25.94 12.09
N GLY A 161 -0.70 26.05 11.00
CA GLY A 161 -0.59 25.02 9.97
C GLY A 161 -0.02 23.71 10.52
N LYS A 162 1.08 23.79 11.30
CA LYS A 162 1.71 22.62 11.92
C LYS A 162 0.77 21.92 12.91
N GLU A 163 0.07 22.69 13.75
CA GLU A 163 -0.93 22.13 14.66
C GLU A 163 -2.06 21.42 13.92
N PHE A 164 -2.56 22.03 12.84
CA PHE A 164 -3.58 21.41 12.00
C PHE A 164 -3.09 20.10 11.39
N LEU A 165 -1.88 20.08 10.81
CA LEU A 165 -1.29 18.87 10.25
C LEU A 165 -1.08 17.79 11.31
N LYS A 166 -0.59 18.16 12.49
CA LYS A 166 -0.38 17.21 13.60
C LYS A 166 -1.68 16.51 13.99
N ARG A 167 -2.81 17.23 14.01
CA ARG A 167 -4.14 16.68 14.35
C ARG A 167 -4.75 15.84 13.22
N ASN A 168 -4.30 16.04 11.98
CA ASN A 168 -4.84 15.43 10.75
C ASN A 168 -3.80 14.62 9.97
N LEU A 169 -2.74 14.16 10.66
CA LEU A 169 -1.64 13.42 10.02
C LEU A 169 -2.13 12.10 9.39
N ASP A 170 -3.20 11.54 9.93
CA ASP A 170 -3.82 10.31 9.45
C ASP A 170 -4.28 10.46 7.99
N TYR A 171 -4.79 11.62 7.57
CA TYR A 171 -5.12 11.86 6.16
C TYR A 171 -3.90 11.78 5.24
N VAL A 172 -2.75 12.29 5.69
CA VAL A 172 -1.50 12.19 4.95
C VAL A 172 -1.05 10.73 4.83
N LYS A 173 -1.20 9.94 5.90
CA LYS A 173 -0.90 8.51 5.88
C LYS A 173 -1.83 7.77 4.90
N ILE A 174 -3.13 8.00 4.96
CA ILE A 174 -4.10 7.40 4.03
C ILE A 174 -3.72 7.72 2.58
N HIS A 175 -3.41 8.99 2.28
CA HIS A 175 -2.99 9.40 0.94
C HIS A 175 -1.66 8.79 0.49
N LYS A 176 -0.71 8.56 1.42
CA LYS A 176 0.53 7.84 1.12
C LYS A 176 0.27 6.37 0.77
N HIS A 177 -0.78 5.77 1.35
CA HIS A 177 -1.11 4.35 1.25
C HIS A 177 -2.34 4.06 0.39
N LYS A 178 -2.45 4.70 -0.78
CA LYS A 178 -3.59 4.48 -1.71
C LYS A 178 -3.77 3.03 -2.13
N ASN A 179 -2.69 2.26 -2.19
CA ASN A 179 -2.73 0.84 -2.53
C ASN A 179 -3.43 -0.03 -1.46
N TRP A 180 -3.69 0.51 -0.27
CA TRP A 180 -4.53 -0.15 0.74
C TRP A 180 -6.01 -0.01 0.45
N ASP A 181 -6.41 0.79 -0.55
CA ASP A 181 -7.80 1.00 -0.94
C ASP A 181 -8.67 1.51 0.22
N ILE A 182 -8.10 2.32 1.13
CA ILE A 182 -8.82 2.93 2.25
C ILE A 182 -9.20 4.35 1.87
N ASP A 183 -10.50 4.60 1.71
CA ASP A 183 -11.03 5.96 1.56
C ASP A 183 -11.05 6.68 2.92
N TRP A 184 -10.69 7.97 2.93
CA TRP A 184 -10.63 8.75 4.17
C TRP A 184 -11.98 8.88 4.87
N LYS A 185 -13.11 8.84 4.14
CA LYS A 185 -14.45 8.86 4.75
C LYS A 185 -14.75 7.54 5.44
N ASP A 186 -14.26 6.44 4.88
CA ASP A 186 -14.40 5.12 5.48
C ASP A 186 -13.58 4.99 6.78
N TYR A 187 -12.39 5.60 6.77
CA TYR A 187 -11.56 5.78 7.96
C TYR A 187 -12.27 6.64 9.03
N ASP A 188 -12.78 7.82 8.66
CA ASP A 188 -13.44 8.74 9.60
C ASP A 188 -14.65 8.10 10.28
N LYS A 189 -15.45 7.31 9.54
CA LYS A 189 -16.59 6.57 10.10
C LYS A 189 -16.20 5.56 11.18
N ARG A 190 -14.95 5.06 11.14
CA ARG A 190 -14.43 4.07 12.09
C ARG A 190 -13.61 4.69 13.21
N ARG A 191 -13.22 5.96 13.09
CA ARG A 191 -12.46 6.69 14.09
C ARG A 191 -13.20 6.69 15.43
N LYS A 192 -12.51 6.27 16.49
CA LYS A 192 -13.06 6.16 17.84
C LYS A 192 -12.06 6.68 18.87
N PRO A 193 -12.51 7.31 19.97
CA PRO A 193 -11.62 7.71 21.06
C PRO A 193 -10.81 6.51 21.58
N GLY A 194 -9.52 6.71 21.81
CA GLY A 194 -8.59 5.68 22.31
C GLY A 194 -7.98 4.78 21.24
N TYR A 195 -8.40 4.88 19.98
CA TYR A 195 -7.83 4.12 18.86
C TYR A 195 -6.93 5.04 18.02
N ASN A 196 -5.71 4.58 17.74
CA ASN A 196 -4.78 5.27 16.86
C ASN A 196 -5.00 4.89 15.38
N PHE A 197 -4.29 5.53 14.47
CA PHE A 197 -4.34 5.24 13.03
C PHE A 197 -4.23 3.75 12.69
N TYR A 198 -3.22 3.08 13.26
CA TYR A 198 -2.91 1.69 12.99
C TYR A 198 -4.02 0.77 13.50
N ASP A 199 -4.60 1.05 14.67
CA ASP A 199 -5.71 0.25 15.20
C ASP A 199 -6.94 0.29 14.28
N ILE A 200 -7.26 1.47 13.75
CA ILE A 200 -8.40 1.64 12.84
C ILE A 200 -8.14 0.93 11.51
N VAL A 201 -6.95 1.11 10.92
CA VAL A 201 -6.58 0.47 9.66
C VAL A 201 -6.52 -1.06 9.80
N TRP A 202 -5.98 -1.56 10.92
CA TRP A 202 -5.99 -2.99 11.24
C TRP A 202 -7.42 -3.54 11.33
N GLY A 203 -8.34 -2.80 11.96
CA GLY A 203 -9.76 -3.15 11.99
C GLY A 203 -10.37 -3.28 10.59
N ILE A 204 -10.07 -2.33 9.70
CA ILE A 204 -10.52 -2.37 8.30
C ILE A 204 -9.99 -3.61 7.59
N PHE A 205 -8.69 -3.90 7.69
CA PHE A 205 -8.11 -5.09 7.06
C PHE A 205 -8.69 -6.39 7.60
N ASN A 206 -8.98 -6.50 8.90
CA ASN A 206 -9.66 -7.68 9.45
C ASN A 206 -11.08 -7.84 8.89
N GLU A 207 -11.86 -6.75 8.78
CA GLU A 207 -13.20 -6.80 8.19
C GLU A 207 -13.18 -7.26 6.72
N ARG A 208 -12.16 -6.84 5.96
CA ARG A 208 -11.97 -7.26 4.57
C ARG A 208 -11.47 -8.70 4.46
N LEU A 209 -10.55 -9.10 5.32
CA LEU A 209 -10.04 -10.47 5.39
C LEU A 209 -11.18 -11.49 5.60
N LEU A 210 -12.18 -11.16 6.42
CA LEU A 210 -13.36 -12.01 6.62
C LEU A 210 -14.26 -12.16 5.39
N LYS A 211 -14.14 -11.26 4.40
CA LYS A 211 -14.94 -11.23 3.17
C LYS A 211 -14.13 -11.63 1.94
N SER A 212 -12.82 -11.84 2.10
CA SER A 212 -11.88 -12.07 1.03
C SER A 212 -12.22 -13.33 0.25
N GLN A 213 -12.22 -13.23 -1.08
CA GLN A 213 -12.40 -14.37 -1.99
C GLN A 213 -11.05 -15.00 -2.40
N ASP A 214 -9.94 -14.27 -2.19
CA ASP A 214 -8.56 -14.67 -2.48
C ASP A 214 -7.86 -15.26 -1.24
N TYR A 215 -8.63 -15.82 -0.30
CA TYR A 215 -8.13 -16.35 0.97
C TYR A 215 -7.33 -15.35 1.82
N GLY A 216 -7.51 -14.06 1.54
CA GLY A 216 -6.87 -12.97 2.28
C GLY A 216 -5.49 -12.58 1.76
N ARG A 217 -5.04 -13.13 0.62
CA ARG A 217 -3.70 -12.91 0.09
C ARG A 217 -3.33 -11.43 0.01
N ASN A 218 -4.22 -10.59 -0.54
CA ASN A 218 -3.96 -9.15 -0.62
C ASN A 218 -4.04 -8.45 0.74
N GLU A 219 -4.96 -8.86 1.61
CA GLU A 219 -5.07 -8.26 2.95
C GLU A 219 -3.90 -8.63 3.86
N TYR A 220 -3.34 -9.84 3.76
CA TYR A 220 -2.11 -10.20 4.43
C TYR A 220 -0.93 -9.34 3.98
N PHE A 221 -0.88 -8.98 2.69
CA PHE A 221 0.15 -8.06 2.19
C PHE A 221 -0.01 -6.66 2.76
N ASN A 222 -1.25 -6.13 2.80
CA ASN A 222 -1.54 -4.84 3.42
C ASN A 222 -1.20 -4.84 4.93
N MET A 223 -1.58 -5.90 5.64
CA MET A 223 -1.26 -6.11 7.05
C MET A 223 0.25 -6.19 7.31
N TYR A 224 1.00 -6.88 6.44
CA TYR A 224 2.47 -6.88 6.49
C TYR A 224 3.03 -5.47 6.40
N GLN A 225 2.57 -4.66 5.42
CA GLN A 225 3.05 -3.29 5.26
C GLN A 225 2.76 -2.44 6.49
N LEU A 226 1.55 -2.55 7.05
CA LEU A 226 1.15 -1.82 8.26
C LEU A 226 2.05 -2.18 9.46
N LEU A 227 2.21 -3.47 9.75
CA LEU A 227 3.00 -3.96 10.88
C LEU A 227 4.49 -3.62 10.72
N ALA A 228 5.01 -3.65 9.49
CA ALA A 228 6.37 -3.23 9.20
C ALA A 228 6.58 -1.73 9.49
N GLU A 229 5.62 -0.87 9.16
CA GLU A 229 5.67 0.55 9.50
C GLU A 229 5.58 0.80 11.01
N GLU A 230 4.85 -0.02 11.76
CA GLU A 230 4.81 0.02 13.22
C GLU A 230 6.08 -0.53 13.90
N GLY A 231 6.99 -1.13 13.14
CA GLY A 231 8.20 -1.78 13.68
C GLY A 231 7.93 -3.15 14.31
N ARG A 232 6.73 -3.72 14.13
CA ARG A 232 6.35 -5.05 14.62
C ARG A 232 6.89 -6.15 13.70
N ARG A 233 8.22 -6.30 13.66
CA ARG A 233 8.93 -7.09 12.64
C ARG A 233 8.52 -8.57 12.57
N LYS A 234 8.40 -9.27 13.72
CA LYS A 234 8.01 -10.69 13.75
C LYS A 234 6.58 -10.89 13.21
N ASP A 235 5.64 -10.05 13.65
CA ASP A 235 4.25 -10.09 13.18
C ASP A 235 4.15 -9.74 11.69
N ALA A 236 4.92 -8.76 11.23
CA ALA A 236 5.00 -8.38 9.83
C ALA A 236 5.52 -9.54 8.96
N LEU A 237 6.56 -10.23 9.41
CA LEU A 237 7.08 -11.42 8.74
C LEU A 237 6.03 -12.54 8.67
N GLU A 238 5.30 -12.81 9.75
CA GLU A 238 4.23 -13.80 9.73
C GLU A 238 3.19 -13.48 8.64
N LYS A 239 2.74 -12.23 8.54
CA LYS A 239 1.78 -11.83 7.48
C LYS A 239 2.38 -11.89 6.09
N LEU A 240 3.67 -11.58 5.93
CA LEU A 240 4.35 -11.75 4.65
C LEU A 240 4.49 -13.23 4.25
N LEU A 241 4.77 -14.11 5.21
CA LEU A 241 4.81 -15.57 4.97
C LEU A 241 3.41 -16.13 4.69
N MET A 242 2.35 -15.53 5.24
CA MET A 242 0.96 -15.85 4.86
C MET A 242 0.65 -15.50 3.40
N VAL A 243 1.23 -14.42 2.86
CA VAL A 243 1.14 -14.11 1.42
C VAL A 243 1.82 -15.22 0.61
N LEU A 244 3.08 -15.55 0.94
CA LEU A 244 3.81 -16.62 0.24
C LEU A 244 3.08 -17.96 0.35
N TYR A 245 2.54 -18.28 1.53
CA TYR A 245 1.75 -19.49 1.79
C TYR A 245 0.57 -19.61 0.84
N ASN A 246 -0.16 -18.53 0.60
CA ASN A 246 -1.22 -18.50 -0.39
C ASN A 246 -0.67 -18.67 -1.82
N ASP A 247 0.34 -17.88 -2.20
CA ASP A 247 0.92 -17.87 -3.54
C ASP A 247 1.40 -19.28 -4.00
N ILE A 248 1.91 -20.11 -3.07
CA ILE A 248 2.42 -21.46 -3.40
C ILE A 248 1.54 -22.62 -2.92
N SER A 249 0.35 -22.32 -2.38
CA SER A 249 -0.62 -23.34 -1.95
C SER A 249 -1.32 -24.03 -3.12
N GLY A 250 -1.43 -23.35 -4.27
CA GLY A 250 -2.25 -23.76 -5.41
C GLY A 250 -3.74 -23.46 -5.27
N VAL A 251 -4.15 -22.73 -4.22
CA VAL A 251 -5.55 -22.46 -3.90
C VAL A 251 -6.26 -21.61 -4.96
N GLU A 252 -5.55 -20.73 -5.67
CA GLU A 252 -6.10 -19.93 -6.76
C GLU A 252 -6.55 -20.79 -7.96
N GLY A 253 -5.92 -21.96 -8.14
CA GLY A 253 -6.29 -22.91 -9.21
C GLY A 253 -7.61 -23.65 -8.97
N ASN A 254 -8.34 -23.38 -7.88
CA ASN A 254 -9.54 -24.13 -7.51
C ASN A 254 -10.63 -24.16 -8.59
N PHE A 255 -10.77 -23.06 -9.35
CA PHE A 255 -11.69 -23.02 -10.50
C PHE A 255 -11.30 -24.08 -11.54
N ILE A 256 -10.03 -24.12 -11.93
CA ILE A 256 -9.52 -25.06 -12.94
C ILE A 256 -9.71 -26.50 -12.49
N TYR A 257 -9.40 -26.81 -11.22
CA TYR A 257 -9.59 -28.16 -10.69
C TYR A 257 -11.05 -28.60 -10.71
N THR A 258 -11.96 -27.69 -10.40
CA THR A 258 -13.41 -27.95 -10.45
C THR A 258 -13.85 -28.17 -11.89
N SER A 259 -13.41 -27.31 -12.81
CA SER A 259 -13.71 -27.44 -14.24
C SER A 259 -13.15 -28.72 -14.86
N CYS A 260 -11.99 -29.21 -14.42
CA CYS A 260 -11.48 -30.51 -14.84
C CYS A 260 -12.39 -31.66 -14.39
N LYS A 261 -12.91 -31.62 -13.16
CA LYS A 261 -13.86 -32.62 -12.66
C LYS A 261 -15.19 -32.59 -13.40
N GLU A 262 -15.60 -31.42 -13.89
CA GLU A 262 -16.80 -31.23 -14.71
C GLU A 262 -16.56 -31.57 -16.20
N GLY A 263 -15.33 -31.95 -16.58
CA GLY A 263 -14.97 -32.26 -17.98
C GLY A 263 -14.87 -31.05 -18.90
N LEU A 264 -14.85 -29.82 -18.34
CA LEU A 264 -14.71 -28.57 -19.08
C LEU A 264 -13.25 -28.27 -19.46
N TYR A 265 -12.31 -28.82 -18.70
CA TYR A 265 -10.87 -28.73 -18.93
C TYR A 265 -10.24 -30.12 -18.92
N THR A 266 -9.29 -30.35 -19.82
CA THR A 266 -8.48 -31.56 -19.81
C THR A 266 -7.39 -31.49 -18.74
N LYS A 267 -6.87 -32.66 -18.37
CA LYS A 267 -5.71 -32.77 -17.48
C LYS A 267 -4.49 -31.99 -18.00
N ASN A 268 -4.25 -32.02 -19.30
CA ASN A 268 -3.10 -31.35 -19.90
C ASN A 268 -3.27 -29.83 -19.85
N GLU A 269 -4.46 -29.31 -20.15
CA GLU A 269 -4.74 -27.87 -20.05
C GLU A 269 -4.56 -27.35 -18.62
N ALA A 270 -4.96 -28.11 -17.60
CA ALA A 270 -4.71 -27.75 -16.21
C ALA A 270 -3.22 -27.78 -15.84
N ILE A 271 -2.43 -28.68 -16.43
CA ILE A 271 -0.98 -28.73 -16.24
C ILE A 271 -0.30 -27.53 -16.89
N ASP A 272 -0.69 -27.19 -18.12
CA ASP A 272 -0.12 -26.08 -18.87
C ASP A 272 -0.44 -24.73 -18.22
N ASP A 273 -1.67 -24.53 -17.74
CA ASP A 273 -2.05 -23.30 -17.04
C ASP A 273 -1.21 -23.06 -15.78
N PHE A 274 -1.04 -24.11 -14.97
CA PHE A 274 -0.26 -24.00 -13.75
C PHE A 274 1.25 -23.88 -13.99
N ASP A 275 1.76 -24.48 -15.07
CA ASP A 275 3.16 -24.32 -15.45
C ASP A 275 3.54 -22.85 -15.71
N VAL A 276 2.55 -22.02 -16.04
CA VAL A 276 2.65 -20.55 -16.16
C VAL A 276 2.37 -19.85 -14.81
N ALA A 277 1.44 -20.36 -14.00
CA ALA A 277 1.01 -19.72 -12.76
C ALA A 277 1.99 -19.84 -11.57
N ILE A 278 2.87 -20.86 -11.52
CA ILE A 278 3.87 -20.96 -10.43
C ILE A 278 4.96 -19.91 -10.62
N MET A 279 4.78 -18.77 -9.98
CA MET A 279 5.84 -17.78 -9.82
C MET A 279 5.84 -17.25 -8.39
N LEU A 280 7.02 -17.27 -7.76
CA LEU A 280 7.22 -16.51 -6.53
C LEU A 280 7.53 -15.07 -6.94
N ALA A 281 6.65 -14.14 -6.59
CA ALA A 281 6.86 -12.73 -6.93
C ALA A 281 8.20 -12.23 -6.37
N PRO A 282 9.13 -11.70 -7.20
CA PRO A 282 10.46 -11.27 -6.75
C PRO A 282 10.42 -10.24 -5.62
N GLY A 283 9.38 -9.38 -5.62
CA GLY A 283 9.13 -8.41 -4.55
C GLY A 283 8.84 -9.05 -3.19
N ILE A 284 8.19 -10.22 -3.15
CA ILE A 284 7.92 -10.97 -1.91
C ILE A 284 9.20 -11.63 -1.42
N VAL A 285 9.97 -12.28 -2.31
CA VAL A 285 11.28 -12.88 -1.98
C VAL A 285 12.22 -11.84 -1.40
N GLY A 286 12.39 -10.70 -2.07
CA GLY A 286 13.24 -9.61 -1.60
C GLY A 286 12.76 -8.96 -0.31
N ALA A 287 11.44 -8.99 -0.03
CA ALA A 287 10.89 -8.53 1.23
C ALA A 287 11.19 -9.49 2.39
N ILE A 288 11.03 -10.80 2.21
CA ILE A 288 11.29 -11.82 3.24
C ILE A 288 12.75 -11.77 3.70
N LYS A 289 13.69 -11.62 2.76
CA LYS A 289 15.13 -11.52 3.08
C LYS A 289 15.45 -10.43 4.11
N LYS A 290 14.68 -9.33 4.12
CA LYS A 290 14.86 -8.23 5.08
C LYS A 290 14.52 -8.59 6.53
N PHE A 291 13.97 -9.76 6.79
CA PHE A 291 13.55 -10.24 8.11
C PHE A 291 14.38 -11.43 8.62
N GLN A 292 15.57 -11.67 8.04
CA GLN A 292 16.49 -12.70 8.49
C GLN A 292 16.77 -12.66 10.00
N ASP A 293 16.83 -11.46 10.58
CA ASP A 293 17.09 -11.20 12.00
C ASP A 293 16.00 -11.73 12.95
N VAL A 294 14.77 -11.91 12.46
CA VAL A 294 13.61 -12.30 13.29
C VAL A 294 12.98 -13.63 12.87
N PHE A 295 13.45 -14.23 11.78
CA PHE A 295 12.90 -15.50 11.30
C PHE A 295 13.23 -16.65 12.24
N THR A 296 12.22 -17.47 12.50
CA THR A 296 12.28 -18.68 13.29
C THR A 296 11.26 -19.69 12.74
N ASP A 297 11.58 -20.98 12.76
CA ASP A 297 10.75 -22.04 12.17
C ASP A 297 9.36 -22.15 12.85
N ASP A 298 9.23 -21.69 14.10
CA ASP A 298 7.97 -21.62 14.84
C ASP A 298 6.91 -20.77 14.12
N ILE A 299 7.33 -19.76 13.36
CA ILE A 299 6.41 -18.93 12.56
C ILE A 299 5.76 -19.80 11.48
N VAL A 300 6.55 -20.60 10.75
CA VAL A 300 6.02 -21.51 9.73
C VAL A 300 5.18 -22.62 10.35
N GLU A 301 5.61 -23.15 11.50
CA GLU A 301 4.84 -24.14 12.26
C GLU A 301 3.47 -23.59 12.65
N HIS A 302 3.43 -22.36 13.17
CA HIS A 302 2.20 -21.68 13.53
C HIS A 302 1.28 -21.50 12.31
N ILE A 303 1.84 -21.09 11.16
CA ILE A 303 1.07 -20.90 9.92
C ILE A 303 0.39 -22.22 9.52
N TYR A 304 1.15 -23.31 9.40
CA TYR A 304 0.61 -24.61 8.95
C TYR A 304 -0.34 -25.26 9.95
N ASN A 305 -0.21 -24.96 11.25
CA ASN A 305 -1.09 -25.50 12.28
C ASN A 305 -2.40 -24.71 12.40
N THR A 306 -2.36 -23.40 12.18
CA THR A 306 -3.51 -22.51 12.39
C THR A 306 -4.35 -22.33 11.13
N TYR A 307 -3.69 -22.21 9.97
CA TYR A 307 -4.36 -21.85 8.72
C TYR A 307 -4.49 -23.06 7.79
N LYS A 308 -5.71 -23.42 7.46
CA LYS A 308 -6.03 -24.51 6.53
C LYS A 308 -6.64 -23.95 5.27
N LEU A 309 -5.88 -24.02 4.18
CA LEU A 309 -6.41 -23.78 2.84
C LEU A 309 -7.08 -25.06 2.32
N PRO A 310 -8.10 -24.95 1.46
CA PRO A 310 -8.76 -26.12 0.88
C PRO A 310 -7.80 -26.92 -0.02
N ILE A 311 -6.72 -26.29 -0.49
CA ILE A 311 -5.69 -26.88 -1.33
C ILE A 311 -4.34 -26.43 -0.80
N GLN A 312 -3.44 -27.38 -0.60
CA GLN A 312 -2.11 -27.13 -0.06
C GLN A 312 -1.09 -28.03 -0.76
N LEU A 313 -0.59 -27.57 -1.92
CA LEU A 313 0.39 -28.27 -2.74
C LEU A 313 1.80 -28.23 -2.15
N CYS A 314 2.19 -27.06 -1.65
CA CYS A 314 3.45 -26.90 -0.94
C CYS A 314 3.26 -27.41 0.48
N ASP A 315 3.87 -28.55 0.80
CA ASP A 315 3.88 -29.05 2.17
C ASP A 315 4.81 -28.20 3.06
N LYS A 316 4.67 -28.35 4.37
CA LYS A 316 5.46 -27.61 5.36
C LYS A 316 6.97 -27.75 5.15
N LYS A 317 7.43 -28.93 4.73
CA LYS A 317 8.86 -29.21 4.55
C LYS A 317 9.40 -28.43 3.36
N LEU A 318 8.70 -28.46 2.22
CA LEU A 318 9.07 -27.68 1.05
C LEU A 318 8.97 -26.18 1.32
N PHE A 319 7.97 -25.75 2.08
CA PHE A 319 7.82 -24.34 2.46
C PHE A 319 8.99 -23.84 3.32
N LEU A 320 9.39 -24.61 4.35
CA LEU A 320 10.57 -24.30 5.16
C LEU A 320 11.83 -24.23 4.28
N GLU A 321 12.03 -25.18 3.36
CA GLU A 321 13.16 -25.16 2.44
C GLU A 321 13.20 -23.87 1.61
N ILE A 322 12.06 -23.44 1.08
CA ILE A 322 11.94 -22.19 0.32
C ILE A 322 12.32 -21.00 1.21
N VAL A 323 11.70 -20.86 2.38
CA VAL A 323 11.94 -19.71 3.26
C VAL A 323 13.39 -19.65 3.73
N HIS A 324 13.99 -20.79 4.11
CA HIS A 324 15.40 -20.84 4.45
C HIS A 324 16.29 -20.42 3.29
N SER A 325 16.03 -20.89 2.07
CA SER A 325 16.84 -20.51 0.90
C SER A 325 16.78 -19.01 0.61
N VAL A 326 15.62 -18.36 0.83
CA VAL A 326 15.47 -16.91 0.70
C VAL A 326 16.27 -16.16 1.77
N ILE A 327 16.27 -16.68 2.99
CA ILE A 327 16.93 -16.06 4.15
C ILE A 327 18.45 -16.26 4.11
N SER A 328 18.93 -17.42 3.65
CA SER A 328 20.36 -17.73 3.52
C SER A 328 20.99 -17.14 2.26
N ASP A 329 20.20 -16.50 1.39
CA ASP A 329 20.62 -16.00 0.07
C ASP A 329 21.01 -17.09 -0.94
N ASP A 330 20.55 -18.33 -0.71
CA ASP A 330 20.73 -19.48 -1.61
C ASP A 330 19.49 -19.74 -2.49
N TYR A 331 18.63 -18.73 -2.64
CA TYR A 331 17.38 -18.87 -3.37
C TYR A 331 17.62 -19.07 -4.87
N ASP A 332 17.18 -20.22 -5.37
CA ASP A 332 17.19 -20.58 -6.79
C ASP A 332 15.74 -20.76 -7.27
N GLU A 333 15.27 -19.77 -8.01
CA GLU A 333 13.90 -19.70 -8.52
C GLU A 333 13.55 -20.91 -9.39
N GLU A 334 14.45 -21.34 -10.27
CA GLU A 334 14.19 -22.45 -11.20
C GLU A 334 14.14 -23.79 -10.46
N LYS A 335 15.03 -23.98 -9.48
CA LYS A 335 15.01 -25.15 -8.60
C LYS A 335 13.71 -25.23 -7.79
N ILE A 336 13.25 -24.12 -7.22
CA ILE A 336 12.01 -24.08 -6.44
C ILE A 336 10.79 -24.30 -7.34
N LYS A 337 10.70 -23.61 -8.49
CA LYS A 337 9.63 -23.82 -9.48
C LYS A 337 9.54 -25.29 -9.88
N LYS A 338 10.66 -25.93 -10.18
CA LYS A 338 10.69 -27.36 -10.55
C LYS A 338 10.10 -28.25 -9.45
N LYS A 339 10.40 -27.97 -8.17
CA LYS A 339 9.84 -28.71 -7.03
C LYS A 339 8.34 -28.51 -6.89
N LEU A 340 7.85 -27.27 -7.01
CA LEU A 340 6.42 -26.96 -6.95
C LEU A 340 5.65 -27.60 -8.13
N LYS A 341 6.21 -27.58 -9.35
CA LYS A 341 5.64 -28.26 -10.53
C LYS A 341 5.45 -29.75 -10.29
N ILE A 342 6.40 -30.41 -9.64
CA ILE A 342 6.29 -31.83 -9.30
C ILE A 342 5.13 -32.09 -8.33
N GLN A 343 4.97 -31.26 -7.29
CA GLN A 343 3.86 -31.42 -6.34
C GLN A 343 2.50 -31.22 -6.99
N TYR A 344 2.40 -30.25 -7.89
CA TYR A 344 1.17 -30.01 -8.63
C TYR A 344 0.79 -31.14 -9.57
N LYS A 345 1.73 -31.64 -10.38
CA LYS A 345 1.44 -32.76 -11.30
C LYS A 345 0.91 -33.96 -10.54
N LYS A 346 1.49 -34.27 -9.38
CA LYS A 346 0.99 -35.30 -8.46
C LYS A 346 -0.42 -35.02 -7.94
N PHE A 347 -0.72 -33.77 -7.59
CA PHE A 347 -2.05 -33.38 -7.13
C PHE A 347 -3.11 -33.52 -8.23
N ILE A 348 -2.86 -33.00 -9.44
CA ILE A 348 -3.75 -33.17 -10.59
C ILE A 348 -3.99 -34.64 -10.92
N GLU A 349 -2.94 -35.45 -10.90
CA GLU A 349 -3.04 -36.90 -11.05
C GLU A 349 -3.87 -37.59 -9.98
N PHE A 350 -3.88 -37.05 -8.77
CA PHE A 350 -4.68 -37.59 -7.68
C PHE A 350 -6.15 -37.20 -7.81
N ILE A 351 -6.47 -35.95 -8.16
CA ILE A 351 -7.86 -35.44 -8.18
C ILE A 351 -8.64 -35.82 -9.45
N LEU A 352 -7.97 -36.26 -10.51
CA LEU A 352 -8.57 -36.68 -11.79
C LEU A 352 -8.49 -38.20 -12.04
N LYS A 353 -8.18 -38.99 -11.00
CA LYS A 353 -8.47 -40.44 -10.99
C LYS A 353 -9.95 -40.66 -10.75
#